data_AF-A0A932XHG3-F1
#
_entry.id   AF-A0A932XHG3-F1
#
_cell.length_a   1.000
_cell.length_b   1.000
_cell.length_c   1.000
_cell.angle_alpha   90.00
_cell.angle_beta   90.00
_cell.angle_gamma   90.00
#
_symmetry.space_group_name_H-M   'P 1'
#
loop_
_entity.id
_entity.type
_entity.pdbx_description
1 polymer ?
#
loop_
_entity_poly.entity_id
_entity_poly.type
_entity_poly.pdbx_seq_one_letter_code
_entity_poly.pdbx_strand_id
1 'polypeptide(L)'
;MSVAAPLGAGAVAQEDTQTSRLERLLQSQMESMRHQMDVLNRRLDDVMFFQRFSGIADVDVVSFTGPPRRREPNPTAQGAGNPLRIPAYVFIPKRLDRSRKQPLIVLPHDGVHSNFNTAYAHLLGELLDQGYTVVAPEYRGSTGYGRGFYESIDYGGLEIEDTYAARSFALETYDFLDPARVGIVGWSHGGLHVLMNIFEHPDAYAVAYAGVPVSDLIARMGYKTQGYRDLFSADYHIGKDAFEDVEEYRRRSPSWNVHKYRGTPLLIHTNTNDEDVNVLEVERLIQALQAAGKTGFEYKVYQDAPGGHLFNRLDTRLARESRVEIWRFIGQRLRPERPVR
;
A
#
# COMPACT_ATOMS: atom_id res chain seq x y z
N MET A 1 -19.59 -6.65 -73.31
CA MET A 1 -19.76 -6.03 -71.98
C MET A 1 -20.16 -7.11 -70.99
N SER A 2 -19.34 -7.38 -69.97
CA SER A 2 -19.80 -7.73 -68.63
C SER A 2 -18.58 -7.75 -67.71
N VAL A 3 -18.51 -6.80 -66.78
CA VAL A 3 -17.47 -6.69 -65.75
C VAL A 3 -18.07 -7.31 -64.48
N ALA A 4 -17.44 -8.37 -63.97
CA ALA A 4 -17.79 -8.95 -62.68
C ALA A 4 -17.25 -8.08 -61.55
N ALA A 5 -18.14 -7.64 -60.65
CA ALA A 5 -17.80 -6.87 -59.45
C ALA A 5 -17.36 -7.79 -58.30
N PRO A 6 -16.40 -7.38 -57.45
CA PRO A 6 -15.96 -8.20 -56.32
C PRO A 6 -16.92 -8.06 -55.14
N LEU A 7 -17.74 -9.08 -54.91
CA LEU A 7 -18.52 -9.27 -53.68
C LEU A 7 -17.65 -10.04 -52.68
N GLY A 8 -16.97 -9.37 -51.76
CA GLY A 8 -16.21 -10.09 -50.72
C GLY A 8 -15.47 -9.24 -49.69
N ALA A 9 -15.04 -8.02 -50.03
CA ALA A 9 -14.24 -7.21 -49.10
C ALA A 9 -15.05 -6.49 -48.01
N GLY A 10 -16.33 -6.17 -48.28
CA GLY A 10 -17.18 -5.39 -47.36
C GLY A 10 -17.71 -6.20 -46.17
N ALA A 11 -18.04 -7.47 -46.36
CA ALA A 11 -18.62 -8.31 -45.29
C ALA A 11 -17.56 -8.69 -44.23
N VAL A 12 -16.34 -9.05 -44.66
CA VAL A 12 -15.23 -9.43 -43.76
C VAL A 12 -14.78 -8.25 -42.89
N ALA A 13 -14.62 -7.06 -43.48
CA ALA A 13 -14.27 -5.86 -42.71
C ALA A 13 -15.38 -5.46 -41.70
N GLN A 14 -16.64 -5.68 -42.05
CA GLN A 14 -17.78 -5.37 -41.19
C GLN A 14 -17.93 -6.40 -40.05
N GLU A 15 -17.66 -7.69 -40.30
CA GLU A 15 -17.58 -8.74 -39.27
C GLU A 15 -16.39 -8.53 -38.32
N ASP A 16 -15.22 -8.12 -38.80
CA ASP A 16 -14.05 -7.80 -37.96
C ASP A 16 -14.31 -6.58 -37.05
N THR A 17 -15.03 -5.57 -37.55
CA THR A 17 -15.42 -4.40 -36.72
C THR A 17 -16.50 -4.74 -35.69
N GLN A 18 -17.43 -5.63 -36.00
CA GLN A 18 -18.43 -6.10 -35.04
C GLN A 18 -17.83 -7.02 -33.97
N THR A 19 -16.95 -7.94 -34.36
CA THR A 19 -16.22 -8.83 -33.45
C THR A 19 -15.35 -8.03 -32.48
N SER A 20 -14.53 -7.11 -32.98
CA SER A 20 -13.70 -6.23 -32.12
C SER A 20 -14.53 -5.31 -31.21
N ARG A 21 -15.72 -4.87 -31.65
CA ARG A 21 -16.64 -4.11 -30.78
C ARG A 21 -17.21 -4.99 -29.67
N LEU A 22 -17.62 -6.22 -29.99
CA LEU A 22 -18.14 -7.17 -29.01
C LEU A 22 -17.07 -7.54 -27.98
N GLU A 23 -15.83 -7.78 -28.42
CA GLU A 23 -14.68 -8.04 -27.55
C GLU A 23 -14.45 -6.89 -26.57
N ARG A 24 -14.43 -5.64 -27.03
CA ARG A 24 -14.29 -4.46 -26.16
C ARG A 24 -15.44 -4.33 -25.15
N LEU A 25 -16.67 -4.58 -25.58
CA LEU A 25 -17.84 -4.54 -24.70
C LEU A 25 -17.75 -5.63 -23.63
N LEU A 26 -17.37 -6.85 -24.02
CA LEU A 26 -17.20 -7.97 -23.10
C LEU A 26 -16.09 -7.68 -22.09
N GLN A 27 -14.93 -7.19 -22.53
CA GLN A 27 -13.83 -6.77 -21.66
C GLN A 27 -14.29 -5.70 -20.66
N SER A 28 -14.99 -4.66 -21.13
CA SER A 28 -15.53 -3.61 -20.26
C SER A 28 -16.54 -4.16 -19.23
N GLN A 29 -17.40 -5.10 -19.63
CA GLN A 29 -18.32 -5.77 -18.71
C GLN A 29 -17.58 -6.62 -17.69
N MET A 30 -16.54 -7.36 -18.10
CA MET A 30 -15.71 -8.17 -17.20
C MET A 30 -14.96 -7.28 -16.18
N GLU A 31 -14.40 -6.15 -16.61
CA GLU A 31 -13.78 -5.17 -15.72
C GLU A 31 -14.77 -4.58 -14.71
N SER A 32 -15.96 -4.19 -15.18
CA SER A 32 -17.03 -3.69 -14.32
C SER A 32 -17.43 -4.74 -13.27
N MET A 33 -17.61 -5.99 -13.70
CA MET A 33 -17.93 -7.11 -12.82
C MET A 33 -16.83 -7.37 -11.78
N ARG A 34 -15.55 -7.30 -12.18
CA ARG A 34 -14.42 -7.43 -11.26
C ARG A 34 -14.48 -6.39 -10.15
N HIS A 35 -14.68 -5.11 -10.49
CA HIS A 35 -14.81 -4.06 -9.47
C HIS A 35 -16.04 -4.24 -8.58
N GLN A 36 -17.15 -4.74 -9.11
CA GLN A 36 -18.34 -5.06 -8.29
C GLN A 36 -18.04 -6.20 -7.31
N MET A 37 -17.33 -7.24 -7.73
CA MET A 37 -16.89 -8.33 -6.84
C MET A 37 -15.90 -7.83 -5.79
N ASP A 38 -14.97 -6.94 -6.14
CA ASP A 38 -14.07 -6.33 -5.16
C ASP A 38 -14.86 -5.55 -4.10
N VAL A 39 -15.90 -4.79 -4.50
CA VAL A 39 -16.78 -4.06 -3.57
C VAL A 39 -17.50 -5.04 -2.65
N LEU A 40 -18.01 -6.15 -3.18
CA LEU A 40 -18.68 -7.18 -2.36
C LEU A 40 -17.73 -7.82 -1.36
N ASN A 41 -16.54 -8.25 -1.80
CA ASN A 41 -15.51 -8.82 -0.93
C ASN A 41 -15.14 -7.84 0.18
N ARG A 42 -15.01 -6.55 -0.16
CA ARG A 42 -14.75 -5.50 0.81
C ARG A 42 -15.85 -5.39 1.88
N ARG A 43 -17.13 -5.47 1.51
CA ARG A 43 -18.24 -5.48 2.47
C ARG A 43 -18.23 -6.72 3.36
N LEU A 44 -17.79 -7.87 2.85
CA LEU A 44 -17.60 -9.06 3.66
C LEU A 44 -16.46 -8.86 4.67
N ASP A 45 -15.33 -8.29 4.26
CA ASP A 45 -14.23 -7.96 5.17
C ASP A 45 -14.66 -6.98 6.28
N ASP A 46 -15.45 -5.95 5.95
CA ASP A 46 -16.02 -5.02 6.95
C ASP A 46 -16.73 -5.83 8.06
N VAL A 47 -17.69 -6.69 7.67
CA VAL A 47 -18.48 -7.52 8.60
C VAL A 47 -17.58 -8.48 9.40
N MET A 48 -16.61 -9.12 8.75
CA MET A 48 -15.72 -10.06 9.40
C MET A 48 -14.81 -9.39 10.43
N PHE A 49 -14.33 -8.18 10.15
CA PHE A 49 -13.58 -7.40 11.14
C PHE A 49 -14.44 -7.00 12.34
N PHE A 50 -15.66 -6.51 12.09
CA PHE A 50 -16.61 -6.24 13.18
C PHE A 50 -16.86 -7.49 14.02
N GLN A 51 -17.13 -8.64 13.38
CA GLN A 51 -17.36 -9.90 14.10
C GLN A 51 -16.15 -10.34 14.93
N ARG A 52 -14.93 -10.24 14.37
CA ARG A 52 -13.71 -10.74 15.01
C ARG A 52 -13.21 -9.83 16.14
N PHE A 53 -13.37 -8.52 16.01
CA PHE A 53 -12.73 -7.55 16.91
C PHE A 53 -13.67 -6.77 17.81
N SER A 54 -14.98 -6.71 17.54
CA SER A 54 -15.93 -5.94 18.37
C SER A 54 -15.95 -6.32 19.85
N GLY A 55 -15.53 -7.54 20.20
CA GLY A 55 -15.39 -7.97 21.60
C GLY A 55 -14.20 -7.33 22.34
N ILE A 56 -13.16 -6.88 21.62
CA ILE A 56 -11.89 -6.43 22.21
C ILE A 56 -11.45 -5.01 21.77
N ALA A 57 -11.99 -4.50 20.68
CA ALA A 57 -11.71 -3.18 20.13
C ALA A 57 -12.99 -2.50 19.62
N ASP A 58 -13.00 -1.17 19.66
CA ASP A 58 -13.89 -0.39 18.83
C ASP A 58 -13.34 -0.44 17.40
N VAL A 59 -14.16 -0.89 16.47
CA VAL A 59 -13.84 -1.00 15.04
C VAL A 59 -14.69 0.04 14.32
N ASP A 60 -14.07 0.85 13.47
CA ASP A 60 -14.80 1.83 12.66
C ASP A 60 -14.25 1.89 11.24
N VAL A 61 -15.12 2.24 10.29
CA VAL A 61 -14.76 2.55 8.91
C VAL A 61 -15.04 4.03 8.71
N VAL A 62 -13.97 4.81 8.87
CA VAL A 62 -14.01 6.27 8.79
C VAL A 62 -13.60 6.73 7.40
N SER A 63 -13.80 8.02 7.14
CA SER A 63 -13.30 8.63 5.93
C SER A 63 -12.80 10.04 6.17
N PHE A 64 -11.70 10.38 5.52
CA PHE A 64 -11.07 11.70 5.54
C PHE A 64 -10.71 12.13 4.13
N THR A 65 -10.10 13.30 3.98
CA THR A 65 -9.70 13.84 2.68
C THR A 65 -8.19 13.80 2.49
N GLY A 66 -7.74 13.19 1.40
CA GLY A 66 -6.38 13.32 0.88
C GLY A 66 -6.30 14.43 -0.18
N PRO A 67 -5.14 14.62 -0.83
CA PRO A 67 -5.03 15.58 -1.92
C PRO A 67 -5.96 15.22 -3.10
N PRO A 68 -6.27 16.18 -3.99
CA PRO A 68 -7.02 15.90 -5.22
C PRO A 68 -6.36 14.82 -6.10
N ARG A 69 -7.10 14.35 -7.11
CA ARG A 69 -6.56 13.37 -8.07
C ARG A 69 -5.38 13.98 -8.83
N ARG A 70 -4.33 13.17 -9.07
CA ARG A 70 -3.21 13.61 -9.91
C ARG A 70 -3.66 13.86 -11.34
N ARG A 71 -4.50 12.96 -11.87
CA ARG A 71 -5.10 13.06 -13.20
C ARG A 71 -6.61 13.13 -13.04
N GLU A 72 -7.19 14.26 -13.45
CA GLU A 72 -8.64 14.44 -13.51
C GLU A 72 -9.14 14.05 -14.90
N PRO A 73 -9.98 13.01 -15.04
CA PRO A 73 -10.48 12.57 -16.35
C PRO A 73 -11.26 13.66 -17.09
N ASN A 74 -11.98 14.51 -16.34
CA ASN A 74 -12.65 15.69 -16.87
C ASN A 74 -12.32 16.91 -15.98
N PRO A 75 -11.32 17.72 -16.36
CA PRO A 75 -10.92 18.92 -15.61
C PRO A 75 -12.00 20.01 -15.49
N THR A 76 -13.08 19.91 -16.28
CA THR A 76 -14.20 20.87 -16.26
C THR A 76 -15.43 20.33 -15.52
N ALA A 77 -15.36 19.10 -15.00
CA ALA A 77 -16.46 18.53 -14.22
C ALA A 77 -16.66 19.30 -12.92
N GLN A 78 -17.90 19.31 -12.42
CA GLN A 78 -18.29 20.02 -11.19
C GLN A 78 -17.45 19.67 -9.95
N GLY A 79 -16.83 18.49 -9.92
CA GLY A 79 -15.97 18.03 -8.82
C GLY A 79 -14.47 18.00 -9.11
N ALA A 80 -14.02 18.54 -10.25
CA ALA A 80 -12.60 18.52 -10.62
C ALA A 80 -11.77 19.32 -9.61
N GLY A 81 -10.66 18.73 -9.14
CA GLY A 81 -9.78 19.36 -8.15
C GLY A 81 -10.28 19.26 -6.71
N ASN A 82 -11.42 18.59 -6.47
CA ASN A 82 -11.85 18.30 -5.10
C ASN A 82 -10.87 17.33 -4.41
N PRO A 83 -10.65 17.50 -3.10
CA PRO A 83 -9.93 16.50 -2.30
C PRO A 83 -10.53 15.11 -2.48
N LEU A 84 -9.68 14.10 -2.63
CA LEU A 84 -10.14 12.73 -2.76
C LEU A 84 -10.55 12.21 -1.38
N ARG A 85 -11.75 11.62 -1.30
CA ARG A 85 -12.23 10.97 -0.08
C ARG A 85 -11.52 9.62 0.10
N ILE A 86 -10.77 9.48 1.19
CA ILE A 86 -9.97 8.30 1.53
C ILE A 86 -10.66 7.53 2.67
N PRO A 87 -11.00 6.25 2.49
CA PRO A 87 -11.46 5.38 3.56
C PRO A 87 -10.31 4.93 4.47
N ALA A 88 -10.61 4.63 5.73
CA ALA A 88 -9.70 3.90 6.60
C ALA A 88 -10.46 3.06 7.61
N TYR A 89 -9.83 1.96 8.03
CA TYR A 89 -10.22 1.33 9.28
C TYR A 89 -9.52 1.99 10.46
N VAL A 90 -10.24 2.10 11.57
CA VAL A 90 -9.66 2.43 12.87
C VAL A 90 -10.00 1.33 13.86
N PHE A 91 -8.99 0.85 14.57
CA PHE A 91 -9.14 -0.13 15.64
C PHE A 91 -8.59 0.45 16.95
N ILE A 92 -9.45 0.61 17.96
CA ILE A 92 -9.07 1.16 19.26
C ILE A 92 -9.34 0.09 20.33
N PRO A 93 -8.32 -0.41 21.06
CA PRO A 93 -8.55 -1.38 22.13
C PRO A 93 -9.55 -0.87 23.16
N LYS A 94 -10.54 -1.68 23.54
CA LYS A 94 -11.56 -1.29 24.54
C LYS A 94 -10.99 -1.13 25.95
N ARG A 95 -9.88 -1.81 26.24
CA ARG A 95 -9.19 -1.78 27.54
C ARG A 95 -8.10 -0.71 27.63
N LEU A 96 -7.97 0.15 26.62
CA LEU A 96 -6.97 1.20 26.56
C LEU A 96 -7.26 2.29 27.59
N ASP A 97 -6.26 2.73 28.36
CA ASP A 97 -6.42 3.84 29.30
C ASP A 97 -6.40 5.19 28.55
N ARG A 98 -7.57 5.62 28.06
CA ARG A 98 -7.71 6.88 27.32
C ARG A 98 -7.51 8.14 28.17
N SER A 99 -7.33 8.02 29.49
CA SER A 99 -6.95 9.17 30.33
C SER A 99 -5.49 9.57 30.15
N ARG A 100 -4.68 8.67 29.59
CA ARG A 100 -3.28 8.89 29.24
C ARG A 100 -3.16 9.09 27.74
N LYS A 101 -2.07 9.74 27.34
CA LYS A 101 -1.64 9.73 25.94
C LYS A 101 -1.31 8.31 25.52
N GLN A 102 -1.68 7.89 24.32
CA GLN A 102 -1.56 6.52 23.80
C GLN A 102 -0.87 6.46 22.44
N PRO A 103 -0.16 5.36 22.12
CA PRO A 103 0.55 5.24 20.86
C PRO A 103 -0.37 4.90 19.68
N LEU A 104 0.02 5.36 18.50
CA LEU A 104 -0.66 5.10 17.23
C LEU A 104 0.23 4.27 16.30
N ILE A 105 -0.35 3.29 15.63
CA ILE A 105 0.25 2.62 14.47
C ILE A 105 -0.53 3.01 13.22
N VAL A 106 0.19 3.57 12.24
CA VAL A 106 -0.30 3.72 10.87
C VAL A 106 0.10 2.46 10.11
N LEU A 107 -0.89 1.80 9.52
CA LEU A 107 -0.74 0.47 8.93
C LEU A 107 -1.24 0.46 7.49
N PRO A 108 -0.48 1.02 6.52
CA PRO A 108 -0.78 0.85 5.11
C PRO A 108 -0.74 -0.63 4.72
N HIS A 109 -1.68 -1.06 3.88
CA HIS A 109 -1.73 -2.44 3.40
C HIS A 109 -0.67 -2.73 2.33
N ASP A 110 -0.46 -4.02 2.07
CA ASP A 110 0.35 -4.57 0.99
C ASP A 110 -0.41 -4.56 -0.34
N GLY A 111 0.30 -4.79 -1.44
CA GLY A 111 -0.29 -4.88 -2.77
C GLY A 111 -0.74 -3.54 -3.35
N VAL A 112 -0.18 -3.21 -4.52
CA VAL A 112 -0.54 -2.05 -5.35
C VAL A 112 -2.05 -1.84 -5.52
N HIS A 113 -2.75 -2.89 -5.92
CA HIS A 113 -4.18 -2.92 -6.21
C HIS A 113 -4.81 -4.02 -5.36
N SER A 114 -4.72 -3.80 -4.06
CA SER A 114 -5.26 -4.64 -3.01
C SER A 114 -6.07 -3.77 -2.06
N ASN A 115 -6.45 -4.31 -0.92
CA ASN A 115 -7.11 -3.59 0.15
C ASN A 115 -6.69 -4.14 1.51
N PHE A 116 -7.06 -3.43 2.57
CA PHE A 116 -6.92 -3.94 3.92
C PHE A 116 -8.05 -4.94 4.20
N ASN A 117 -7.69 -6.21 4.40
CA ASN A 117 -8.64 -7.31 4.54
C ASN A 117 -8.32 -8.24 5.71
N THR A 118 -9.17 -9.24 5.92
CA THR A 118 -9.08 -10.16 7.06
C THR A 118 -7.77 -10.96 7.18
N ALA A 119 -6.91 -11.00 6.16
CA ALA A 119 -5.56 -11.55 6.28
C ALA A 119 -4.70 -10.80 7.32
N TYR A 120 -5.04 -9.55 7.63
CA TYR A 120 -4.39 -8.71 8.64
C TYR A 120 -4.84 -9.01 10.07
N ALA A 121 -5.79 -9.91 10.28
CA ALA A 121 -6.39 -10.10 11.60
C ALA A 121 -5.39 -10.62 12.67
N HIS A 122 -4.39 -11.42 12.30
CA HIS A 122 -3.37 -11.85 13.27
C HIS A 122 -2.51 -10.68 13.74
N LEU A 123 -2.08 -9.86 12.78
CA LEU A 123 -1.33 -8.63 13.02
C LEU A 123 -2.11 -7.63 13.88
N LEU A 124 -3.39 -7.41 13.57
CA LEU A 124 -4.25 -6.56 14.40
C LEU A 124 -4.39 -7.12 15.81
N GLY A 125 -4.60 -8.42 15.97
CA GLY A 125 -4.68 -9.06 17.29
C GLY A 125 -3.42 -8.80 18.13
N GLU A 126 -2.24 -8.94 17.54
CA GLU A 126 -0.96 -8.68 18.20
C GLU A 126 -0.78 -7.20 18.58
N LEU A 127 -1.19 -6.26 17.72
CA LEU A 127 -1.09 -4.82 17.99
C LEU A 127 -2.09 -4.36 19.06
N LEU A 128 -3.34 -4.82 18.96
CA LEU A 128 -4.40 -4.48 19.90
C LEU A 128 -4.13 -5.08 21.29
N ASP A 129 -3.57 -6.28 21.36
CA ASP A 129 -3.19 -6.88 22.65
C ASP A 129 -2.05 -6.12 23.33
N GLN A 130 -1.15 -5.50 22.57
CA GLN A 130 -0.14 -4.61 23.14
C GLN A 130 -0.70 -3.26 23.60
N GLY A 131 -1.88 -2.87 23.10
CA GLY A 131 -2.51 -1.58 23.42
C GLY A 131 -2.21 -0.48 22.42
N TYR A 132 -1.98 -0.82 21.15
CA TYR A 132 -1.88 0.17 20.07
C TYR A 132 -3.27 0.50 19.51
N THR A 133 -3.54 1.80 19.32
CA THR A 133 -4.56 2.21 18.34
C THR A 133 -3.99 2.04 16.95
N VAL A 134 -4.76 1.48 16.02
CA VAL A 134 -4.33 1.26 14.64
C VAL A 134 -5.23 2.05 13.69
N VAL A 135 -4.63 2.83 12.79
CA VAL A 135 -5.30 3.39 11.61
C VAL A 135 -4.73 2.72 10.37
N ALA A 136 -5.60 2.11 9.57
CA ALA A 136 -5.24 1.40 8.35
C ALA A 136 -5.91 2.09 7.14
N PRO A 137 -5.19 2.99 6.44
CA PRO A 137 -5.73 3.69 5.29
C PRO A 137 -5.88 2.79 4.07
N GLU A 138 -6.95 3.04 3.33
CA GLU A 138 -7.19 2.52 1.99
C GLU A 138 -6.81 3.62 1.03
N TYR A 139 -5.51 3.70 0.71
CA TYR A 139 -4.97 4.76 -0.13
C TYR A 139 -5.58 4.75 -1.53
N ARG A 140 -5.51 5.88 -2.25
CA ARG A 140 -6.05 5.97 -3.61
C ARG A 140 -5.55 4.80 -4.46
N GLY A 141 -6.47 4.08 -5.10
CA GLY A 141 -6.12 2.89 -5.88
C GLY A 141 -6.44 1.56 -5.23
N SER A 142 -6.78 1.53 -3.94
CA SER A 142 -7.22 0.30 -3.27
C SER A 142 -8.47 -0.29 -3.93
N THR A 143 -8.58 -1.62 -3.90
CA THR A 143 -9.74 -2.35 -4.44
C THR A 143 -10.90 -2.29 -3.45
N GLY A 144 -12.12 -2.50 -3.95
CA GLY A 144 -13.33 -2.50 -3.12
C GLY A 144 -14.06 -1.16 -2.99
N TYR A 145 -13.55 -0.12 -3.68
CA TYR A 145 -14.13 1.23 -3.70
C TYR A 145 -14.60 1.67 -5.10
N GLY A 146 -14.66 0.71 -6.03
CA GLY A 146 -15.08 0.93 -7.41
C GLY A 146 -13.96 1.43 -8.33
N ARG A 147 -14.22 1.35 -9.64
CA ARG A 147 -13.25 1.67 -10.71
C ARG A 147 -12.62 3.06 -10.57
N GLY A 148 -13.44 4.08 -10.30
CA GLY A 148 -12.94 5.45 -10.19
C GLY A 148 -11.93 5.64 -9.06
N PHE A 149 -12.06 4.91 -7.94
CA PHE A 149 -11.07 4.95 -6.86
C PHE A 149 -9.83 4.13 -7.22
N TYR A 150 -10.01 2.94 -7.79
CA TYR A 150 -8.95 2.07 -8.31
C TYR A 150 -8.02 2.80 -9.31
N GLU A 151 -8.59 3.49 -10.29
CA GLU A 151 -7.84 4.24 -11.31
C GLU A 151 -7.22 5.54 -10.76
N SER A 152 -7.40 5.85 -9.48
CA SER A 152 -6.77 7.02 -8.83
C SER A 152 -5.36 6.74 -8.34
N ILE A 153 -4.88 5.49 -8.40
CA ILE A 153 -3.55 5.11 -7.92
C ILE A 153 -2.48 6.04 -8.52
N ASP A 154 -1.54 6.43 -7.68
CA ASP A 154 -0.38 7.23 -8.10
C ASP A 154 0.87 6.67 -7.44
N TYR A 155 1.32 5.52 -7.93
CA TYR A 155 2.44 4.70 -7.45
C TYR A 155 3.63 5.47 -6.87
N GLY A 156 3.88 5.44 -5.56
CA GLY A 156 4.95 6.18 -4.90
C GLY A 156 4.85 7.70 -5.01
N GLY A 157 3.66 8.21 -5.33
CA GLY A 157 3.29 9.62 -5.38
C GLY A 157 2.19 9.95 -4.37
N LEU A 158 1.01 10.38 -4.82
CA LEU A 158 -0.04 10.87 -3.92
C LEU A 158 -0.67 9.80 -3.00
N GLU A 159 -0.50 8.51 -3.26
CA GLU A 159 -0.92 7.45 -2.31
C GLU A 159 -0.15 7.51 -0.98
N ILE A 160 1.06 8.07 -1.00
CA ILE A 160 1.91 8.32 0.18
C ILE A 160 1.27 9.40 1.05
N GLU A 161 0.76 10.46 0.40
CA GLU A 161 0.05 11.56 1.07
C GLU A 161 -1.27 11.11 1.68
N ASP A 162 -1.99 10.17 1.06
CA ASP A 162 -3.19 9.59 1.67
C ASP A 162 -2.87 8.86 2.99
N THR A 163 -1.73 8.18 3.03
CA THR A 163 -1.25 7.49 4.24
C THR A 163 -0.84 8.48 5.32
N TYR A 164 -0.16 9.56 4.95
CA TYR A 164 0.17 10.66 5.87
C TYR A 164 -1.09 11.40 6.38
N ALA A 165 -2.07 11.60 5.52
CA ALA A 165 -3.35 12.20 5.88
C ALA A 165 -4.12 11.32 6.89
N ALA A 166 -4.03 9.99 6.79
CA ALA A 166 -4.62 9.06 7.76
C ALA A 166 -4.04 9.23 9.17
N ARG A 167 -2.72 9.43 9.26
CA ARG A 167 -2.03 9.77 10.51
C ARG A 167 -2.60 11.06 11.10
N SER A 168 -2.65 12.11 10.27
CA SER A 168 -3.08 13.45 10.71
C SER A 168 -4.54 13.43 11.17
N PHE A 169 -5.42 12.80 10.38
CA PHE A 169 -6.81 12.56 10.75
C PHE A 169 -6.95 11.87 12.12
N ALA A 170 -6.19 10.79 12.37
CA ALA A 170 -6.26 10.07 13.63
C ALA A 170 -5.85 10.96 14.81
N LEU A 171 -4.75 11.71 14.69
CA LEU A 171 -4.26 12.62 15.74
C LEU A 171 -5.21 13.81 15.99
N GLU A 172 -5.89 14.30 14.96
CA GLU A 172 -6.89 15.38 15.07
C GLU A 172 -8.21 14.91 15.67
N THR A 173 -8.59 13.66 15.39
CA THR A 173 -9.88 13.08 15.80
C THR A 173 -9.84 12.52 17.22
N TYR A 174 -8.72 11.89 17.61
CA TYR A 174 -8.61 11.17 18.88
C TYR A 174 -7.60 11.88 19.80
N ASP A 175 -8.14 12.71 20.68
CA ASP A 175 -7.37 13.53 21.63
C ASP A 175 -6.45 12.74 22.58
N PHE A 176 -6.77 11.47 22.87
CA PHE A 176 -5.93 10.60 23.68
C PHE A 176 -4.70 10.06 22.93
N LEU A 177 -4.56 10.28 21.62
CA LEU A 177 -3.37 9.87 20.88
C LEU A 177 -2.20 10.83 21.10
N ASP A 178 -1.00 10.24 21.11
CA ASP A 178 0.27 10.94 21.31
C ASP A 178 0.96 11.21 19.97
N PRO A 179 1.08 12.48 19.53
CA PRO A 179 1.75 12.80 18.27
C PRO A 179 3.25 12.43 18.29
N ALA A 180 3.87 12.27 19.46
CA ALA A 180 5.27 11.86 19.61
C ALA A 180 5.45 10.33 19.66
N ARG A 181 4.35 9.55 19.67
CA ARG A 181 4.40 8.07 19.69
C ARG A 181 3.55 7.48 18.57
N VAL A 182 3.86 7.92 17.35
CA VAL A 182 3.31 7.35 16.12
C VAL A 182 4.35 6.46 15.45
N GLY A 183 4.01 5.21 15.20
CA GLY A 183 4.78 4.31 14.33
C GLY A 183 4.11 4.10 12.99
N ILE A 184 4.89 3.76 11.97
CA ILE A 184 4.39 3.29 10.67
C ILE A 184 4.97 1.92 10.36
N VAL A 185 4.11 0.98 9.96
CA VAL A 185 4.48 -0.43 9.78
C VAL A 185 3.84 -0.91 8.48
N GLY A 186 4.60 -1.58 7.61
CA GLY A 186 4.07 -2.04 6.34
C GLY A 186 4.94 -3.09 5.67
N TRP A 187 4.33 -3.85 4.77
CA TRP A 187 4.98 -4.90 3.98
C TRP A 187 4.80 -4.65 2.48
N SER A 188 5.74 -5.10 1.65
CA SER A 188 5.60 -5.03 0.20
C SER A 188 5.35 -3.59 -0.26
N HIS A 189 4.25 -3.31 -0.95
CA HIS A 189 3.82 -1.95 -1.29
C HIS A 189 3.58 -1.07 -0.04
N GLY A 190 3.01 -1.60 1.04
CA GLY A 190 2.94 -0.90 2.33
C GLY A 190 4.32 -0.58 2.90
N GLY A 191 5.35 -1.36 2.57
CA GLY A 191 6.75 -1.04 2.86
C GLY A 191 7.29 0.14 2.06
N LEU A 192 6.86 0.31 0.80
CA LEU A 192 7.10 1.53 0.03
C LEU A 192 6.45 2.74 0.70
N HIS A 193 5.20 2.58 1.20
CA HIS A 193 4.51 3.64 1.93
C HIS A 193 5.27 4.06 3.19
N VAL A 194 5.76 3.09 3.97
CA VAL A 194 6.61 3.33 5.15
C VAL A 194 7.82 4.17 4.78
N LEU A 195 8.60 3.72 3.80
CA LEU A 195 9.86 4.36 3.42
C LEU A 195 9.64 5.77 2.87
N MET A 196 8.70 5.94 1.94
CA MET A 196 8.44 7.26 1.36
C MET A 196 7.82 8.21 2.40
N ASN A 197 6.98 7.74 3.33
CA ASN A 197 6.45 8.60 4.39
C ASN A 197 7.56 9.16 5.28
N ILE A 198 8.51 8.35 5.74
CA ILE A 198 9.61 8.85 6.58
C ILE A 198 10.65 9.69 5.80
N PHE A 199 10.60 9.67 4.48
CA PHE A 199 11.45 10.50 3.61
C PHE A 199 10.81 11.86 3.31
N GLU A 200 9.52 11.89 2.95
CA GLU A 200 8.80 13.12 2.61
C GLU A 200 8.29 13.87 3.84
N HIS A 201 7.95 13.14 4.91
CA HIS A 201 7.43 13.70 6.18
C HIS A 201 8.38 13.37 7.34
N PRO A 202 9.60 13.95 7.35
CA PRO A 202 10.53 13.74 8.45
C PRO A 202 9.88 14.18 9.77
N ASP A 203 10.26 13.51 10.86
CA ASP A 203 9.77 13.76 12.24
C ASP A 203 8.28 13.41 12.48
N ALA A 204 7.52 13.02 11.46
CA ALA A 204 6.13 12.59 11.63
C ALA A 204 6.01 11.26 12.39
N TYR A 205 7.02 10.40 12.30
CA TYR A 205 7.01 9.06 12.88
C TYR A 205 8.18 8.89 13.85
N ALA A 206 7.88 8.31 15.01
CA ALA A 206 8.88 7.99 16.04
C ALA A 206 9.66 6.71 15.72
N VAL A 207 9.08 5.81 14.90
CA VAL A 207 9.68 4.55 14.47
C VAL A 207 8.98 4.03 13.22
N ALA A 208 9.71 3.31 12.38
CA ALA A 208 9.23 2.71 11.14
C ALA A 208 9.69 1.26 10.99
N TYR A 209 8.82 0.42 10.42
CA TYR A 209 9.17 -0.92 9.98
C TYR A 209 8.73 -1.14 8.52
N ALA A 210 9.68 -1.54 7.69
CA ALA A 210 9.48 -1.86 6.27
C ALA A 210 9.88 -3.32 6.01
N GLY A 211 8.88 -4.20 5.85
CA GLY A 211 9.09 -5.61 5.53
C GLY A 211 8.99 -5.88 4.04
N VAL A 212 9.93 -6.64 3.47
CA VAL A 212 10.02 -6.97 2.03
C VAL A 212 9.61 -5.79 1.12
N PRO A 213 10.13 -4.57 1.37
CA PRO A 213 9.54 -3.37 0.80
C PRO A 213 9.81 -3.28 -0.70
N VAL A 214 8.78 -2.92 -1.47
CA VAL A 214 9.00 -2.38 -2.81
C VAL A 214 9.87 -1.13 -2.65
N SER A 215 11.02 -1.12 -3.30
CA SER A 215 12.06 -0.12 -2.98
C SER A 215 12.82 0.42 -4.18
N ASP A 216 12.72 -0.23 -5.34
CA ASP A 216 13.28 0.26 -6.60
C ASP A 216 12.34 -0.08 -7.76
N LEU A 217 11.44 0.84 -8.11
CA LEU A 217 10.49 0.64 -9.19
C LEU A 217 11.17 0.45 -10.54
N ILE A 218 12.37 1.01 -10.75
CA ILE A 218 13.13 0.82 -11.99
C ILE A 218 13.63 -0.62 -12.08
N ALA A 219 14.25 -1.11 -11.01
CA ALA A 219 14.65 -2.52 -10.92
C ALA A 219 13.44 -3.43 -11.14
N ARG A 220 12.34 -3.13 -10.47
CA ARG A 220 11.08 -3.87 -10.53
C ARG A 220 10.55 -3.97 -11.96
N MET A 221 10.46 -2.86 -12.68
CA MET A 221 10.02 -2.86 -14.07
C MET A 221 10.94 -3.66 -14.99
N GLY A 222 12.24 -3.75 -14.64
CA GLY A 222 13.24 -4.53 -15.37
C GLY A 222 13.03 -6.05 -15.32
N TYR A 223 12.42 -6.59 -14.26
CA TYR A 223 12.24 -8.04 -14.10
C TYR A 223 10.78 -8.52 -14.08
N LYS A 224 9.79 -7.62 -13.93
CA LYS A 224 8.37 -7.99 -13.97
C LYS A 224 7.88 -8.25 -15.40
N THR A 225 6.68 -8.82 -15.54
CA THR A 225 6.07 -9.12 -16.84
C THR A 225 5.60 -7.84 -17.55
N GLN A 226 5.35 -7.92 -18.86
CA GLN A 226 4.83 -6.77 -19.62
C GLN A 226 3.50 -6.29 -19.06
N GLY A 227 2.55 -7.19 -18.78
CA GLY A 227 1.26 -6.79 -18.20
C GLY A 227 1.39 -6.08 -16.85
N TYR A 228 2.43 -6.37 -16.05
CA TYR A 228 2.69 -5.62 -14.82
C TYR A 228 3.25 -4.22 -15.11
N ARG A 229 4.09 -4.07 -16.14
CA ARG A 229 4.57 -2.75 -16.59
C ARG A 229 3.41 -1.90 -17.12
N ASP A 230 2.54 -2.49 -17.93
CA ASP A 230 1.36 -1.82 -18.50
C ASP A 230 0.43 -1.26 -17.41
N LEU A 231 0.35 -1.93 -16.24
CA LEU A 231 -0.37 -1.39 -15.09
C LEU A 231 0.25 -0.08 -14.60
N PHE A 232 1.57 0.04 -14.51
CA PHE A 232 2.20 1.27 -14.01
C PHE A 232 2.15 2.40 -15.07
N SER A 233 2.32 2.05 -16.34
CA SER A 233 2.40 3.01 -17.45
C SER A 233 1.07 3.39 -18.07
N ALA A 234 -0.06 2.81 -17.62
CA ALA A 234 -1.39 3.22 -18.05
C ALA A 234 -1.59 4.75 -17.99
N ASP A 235 -2.33 5.30 -18.95
CA ASP A 235 -2.52 6.76 -19.12
C ASP A 235 -3.09 7.46 -17.89
N TYR A 236 -3.87 6.76 -17.08
CA TYR A 236 -4.47 7.28 -15.85
C TYR A 236 -3.57 7.11 -14.60
N HIS A 237 -2.39 6.48 -14.75
CA HIS A 237 -1.38 6.26 -13.70
C HIS A 237 -0.10 7.10 -13.98
N ILE A 238 1.08 6.47 -14.11
CA ILE A 238 2.32 7.18 -14.47
C ILE A 238 2.24 7.70 -15.90
N GLY A 239 1.64 6.92 -16.81
CA GLY A 239 1.39 7.29 -18.21
C GLY A 239 2.57 7.06 -19.16
N LYS A 240 3.69 6.52 -18.66
CA LYS A 240 4.90 6.18 -19.42
C LYS A 240 5.59 4.99 -18.77
N ASP A 241 6.26 4.18 -19.58
CA ASP A 241 7.10 3.10 -19.07
C ASP A 241 8.40 3.64 -18.45
N ALA A 242 9.02 2.83 -17.56
CA ALA A 242 10.27 3.22 -16.89
C ALA A 242 11.44 3.49 -17.83
N PHE A 243 11.41 2.95 -19.05
CA PHE A 243 12.39 3.25 -20.10
C PHE A 243 12.18 4.65 -20.71
N GLU A 244 10.94 5.09 -20.80
CA GLU A 244 10.57 6.38 -21.40
C GLU A 244 10.69 7.54 -20.42
N ASP A 245 10.49 7.29 -19.12
CA ASP A 245 10.54 8.30 -18.07
C ASP A 245 11.22 7.78 -16.78
N VAL A 246 12.50 7.43 -16.91
CA VAL A 246 13.27 6.86 -15.80
C VAL A 246 13.28 7.76 -14.55
N GLU A 247 13.31 9.09 -14.72
CA GLU A 247 13.36 10.04 -13.61
C GLU A 247 12.08 10.04 -12.79
N GLU A 248 10.92 9.86 -13.42
CA GLU A 248 9.65 9.74 -12.69
C GLU A 248 9.61 8.46 -11.84
N TYR A 249 10.16 7.35 -12.34
CA TYR A 249 10.29 6.12 -11.54
C TYR A 249 11.37 6.25 -10.45
N ARG A 250 12.47 6.98 -10.67
CA ARG A 250 13.45 7.31 -9.61
C ARG A 250 12.78 8.10 -8.49
N ARG A 251 12.04 9.15 -8.82
CA ARG A 251 11.34 9.99 -7.84
C ARG A 251 10.39 9.19 -6.94
N ARG A 252 9.79 8.13 -7.48
CA ARG A 252 8.83 7.23 -6.80
C ARG A 252 9.48 6.03 -6.09
N SER A 253 10.80 5.90 -6.15
CA SER A 253 11.54 4.75 -5.62
C SER A 253 12.31 5.10 -4.35
N PRO A 254 12.08 4.41 -3.21
CA PRO A 254 12.82 4.64 -1.98
C PRO A 254 14.36 4.61 -2.13
N SER A 255 14.90 3.65 -2.87
CA SER A 255 16.35 3.48 -3.10
C SER A 255 17.02 4.71 -3.73
N TRP A 256 16.28 5.51 -4.50
CA TRP A 256 16.76 6.74 -5.14
C TRP A 256 16.52 8.00 -4.28
N ASN A 257 15.76 7.88 -3.19
CA ASN A 257 15.37 9.00 -2.33
C ASN A 257 16.00 8.95 -0.92
N VAL A 258 16.96 8.06 -0.69
CA VAL A 258 17.62 7.88 0.62
C VAL A 258 18.25 9.16 1.19
N HIS A 259 18.62 10.12 0.34
CA HIS A 259 19.15 11.42 0.75
C HIS A 259 18.17 12.19 1.66
N LYS A 260 16.86 11.98 1.49
CA LYS A 260 15.79 12.60 2.28
C LYS A 260 15.64 12.01 3.69
N TYR A 261 16.10 10.77 3.91
CA TYR A 261 16.01 10.11 5.21
C TYR A 261 16.75 10.91 6.30
N ARG A 262 16.04 11.25 7.38
CA ARG A 262 16.54 12.06 8.51
C ARG A 262 16.81 11.27 9.80
N GLY A 263 16.90 9.95 9.71
CA GLY A 263 17.29 9.12 10.87
C GLY A 263 16.15 8.66 11.76
N THR A 264 14.90 8.70 11.29
CA THR A 264 13.77 8.01 11.96
C THR A 264 14.15 6.55 12.19
N PRO A 265 14.11 6.02 13.43
CA PRO A 265 14.43 4.61 13.71
C PRO A 265 13.70 3.67 12.74
N LEU A 266 14.45 2.95 11.91
CA LEU A 266 13.90 2.13 10.82
C LEU A 266 14.41 0.70 10.92
N LEU A 267 13.51 -0.28 10.91
CA LEU A 267 13.87 -1.70 10.76
C LEU A 267 13.42 -2.21 9.39
N ILE A 268 14.36 -2.79 8.65
CA ILE A 268 14.12 -3.38 7.32
C ILE A 268 14.29 -4.89 7.41
N HIS A 269 13.26 -5.66 7.09
CA HIS A 269 13.39 -7.11 6.91
C HIS A 269 13.17 -7.46 5.44
N THR A 270 13.95 -8.41 4.92
CA THR A 270 13.73 -9.00 3.58
C THR A 270 14.22 -10.44 3.55
N ASN A 271 14.00 -11.17 2.45
CA ASN A 271 14.23 -12.60 2.36
C ASN A 271 14.78 -12.97 0.96
N THR A 272 15.76 -13.88 0.88
CA THR A 272 16.44 -14.20 -0.39
C THR A 272 15.58 -14.96 -1.39
N ASN A 273 14.60 -15.74 -0.92
CA ASN A 273 13.66 -16.49 -1.75
C ASN A 273 12.31 -15.78 -1.93
N ASP A 274 12.25 -14.46 -1.75
CA ASP A 274 11.07 -13.65 -2.04
C ASP A 274 10.75 -13.66 -3.54
N GLU A 275 9.59 -14.21 -3.89
CA GLU A 275 9.12 -14.40 -5.25
C GLU A 275 8.36 -13.19 -5.83
N ASP A 276 8.01 -12.19 -5.01
CA ASP A 276 7.30 -10.99 -5.47
C ASP A 276 8.21 -9.75 -5.51
N VAL A 277 8.84 -9.42 -4.38
CA VAL A 277 9.80 -8.32 -4.29
C VAL A 277 11.18 -8.94 -4.25
N ASN A 278 11.87 -8.90 -5.39
CA ASN A 278 13.19 -9.49 -5.49
C ASN A 278 14.12 -8.84 -4.46
N VAL A 279 14.83 -9.64 -3.67
CA VAL A 279 15.74 -9.19 -2.62
C VAL A 279 16.72 -8.13 -3.10
N LEU A 280 17.10 -8.17 -4.40
CA LEU A 280 17.91 -7.15 -5.06
C LEU A 280 17.38 -5.71 -4.88
N GLU A 281 16.05 -5.50 -4.93
CA GLU A 281 15.46 -4.16 -4.69
C GLU A 281 15.86 -3.65 -3.30
N VAL A 282 15.71 -4.51 -2.28
CA VAL A 282 15.95 -4.15 -0.88
C VAL A 282 17.44 -4.04 -0.58
N GLU A 283 18.27 -4.90 -1.18
CA GLU A 283 19.73 -4.80 -1.08
C GLU A 283 20.24 -3.46 -1.65
N ARG A 284 19.68 -3.00 -2.78
CA ARG A 284 20.00 -1.68 -3.33
C ARG A 284 19.62 -0.55 -2.39
N LEU A 285 18.45 -0.62 -1.76
CA LEU A 285 18.05 0.36 -0.74
C LEU A 285 19.03 0.39 0.44
N ILE A 286 19.40 -0.79 0.97
CA ILE A 286 20.35 -0.91 2.09
C ILE A 286 21.71 -0.32 1.69
N GLN A 287 22.23 -0.69 0.53
CA GLN A 287 23.49 -0.17 -0.01
C GLN A 287 23.44 1.34 -0.22
N ALA A 288 22.33 1.88 -0.73
CA ALA A 288 22.14 3.31 -0.91
C ALA A 288 22.13 4.07 0.42
N LEU A 289 21.44 3.55 1.44
CA LEU A 289 21.44 4.12 2.80
C LEU A 289 22.86 4.12 3.39
N GLN A 290 23.59 3.01 3.26
CA GLN A 290 24.98 2.88 3.72
C GLN A 290 25.93 3.84 3.00
N ALA A 291 25.85 3.89 1.67
CA ALA A 291 26.69 4.76 0.84
C ALA A 291 26.42 6.26 1.11
N ALA A 292 25.18 6.61 1.44
CA ALA A 292 24.81 7.97 1.84
C ALA A 292 25.15 8.30 3.32
N GLY A 293 25.83 7.40 4.03
CA GLY A 293 26.25 7.59 5.43
C GLY A 293 25.09 7.74 6.41
N LYS A 294 23.92 7.17 6.08
CA LYS A 294 22.73 7.28 6.93
C LYS A 294 22.86 6.41 8.17
N THR A 295 22.31 6.88 9.28
CA THR A 295 22.28 6.18 10.56
C THR A 295 20.85 6.04 11.06
N GLY A 296 20.61 5.16 12.03
CA GLY A 296 19.28 4.98 12.63
C GLY A 296 18.41 3.94 11.90
N PHE A 297 18.98 3.19 10.96
CA PHE A 297 18.32 2.03 10.38
C PHE A 297 19.05 0.72 10.75
N GLU A 298 18.28 -0.33 10.94
CA GLU A 298 18.71 -1.71 11.14
C GLU A 298 18.10 -2.57 10.02
N TYR A 299 18.79 -3.63 9.61
CA TYR A 299 18.25 -4.52 8.59
C TYR A 299 18.59 -5.99 8.86
N LYS A 300 17.75 -6.88 8.34
CA LYS A 300 17.96 -8.33 8.38
C LYS A 300 17.50 -8.97 7.07
N VAL A 301 18.43 -9.63 6.39
CA VAL A 301 18.18 -10.43 5.19
C VAL A 301 18.08 -11.89 5.62
N TYR A 302 16.86 -12.41 5.66
CA TYR A 302 16.58 -13.81 5.91
C TYR A 302 17.04 -14.65 4.72
N GLN A 303 17.61 -15.82 5.01
CA GLN A 303 18.11 -16.74 3.99
C GLN A 303 17.11 -17.87 3.81
N ASP A 304 16.50 -17.93 2.63
CA ASP A 304 15.54 -18.95 2.20
C ASP A 304 14.46 -19.24 3.24
N ALA A 305 13.95 -18.19 3.90
CA ALA A 305 12.97 -18.39 4.96
C ALA A 305 11.68 -19.01 4.36
N PRO A 306 11.06 -20.00 5.05
CA PRO A 306 9.83 -20.60 4.59
C PRO A 306 8.74 -19.55 4.42
N GLY A 307 7.98 -19.64 3.33
CA GLY A 307 6.90 -18.71 3.00
C GLY A 307 7.31 -17.53 2.10
N GLY A 308 8.58 -17.43 1.69
CA GLY A 308 9.03 -16.49 0.65
C GLY A 308 8.70 -15.03 1.00
N HIS A 309 7.92 -14.37 0.15
CA HIS A 309 7.41 -12.99 0.37
C HIS A 309 6.65 -12.83 1.70
N LEU A 310 6.05 -13.91 2.20
CA LEU A 310 5.16 -13.92 3.35
C LEU A 310 5.76 -14.68 4.55
N PHE A 311 7.08 -14.72 4.66
CA PHE A 311 7.82 -15.55 5.63
C PHE A 311 7.51 -15.28 7.11
N ASN A 312 6.83 -14.19 7.44
CA ASN A 312 6.53 -13.79 8.82
C ASN A 312 5.07 -14.05 9.26
N ARG A 313 4.39 -15.05 8.66
CA ARG A 313 2.98 -15.40 8.89
C ARG A 313 2.64 -16.32 10.08
N LEU A 314 3.49 -16.35 11.11
CA LEU A 314 3.33 -17.07 12.40
C LEU A 314 3.28 -18.61 12.39
N ASP A 315 3.24 -19.25 11.23
CA ASP A 315 3.20 -20.71 11.09
C ASP A 315 4.48 -21.38 11.60
N THR A 316 5.64 -20.79 11.27
CA THR A 316 6.96 -21.30 11.69
C THR A 316 7.50 -20.59 12.92
N ARG A 317 8.49 -21.21 13.58
CA ARG A 317 9.24 -20.58 14.67
C ARG A 317 9.97 -19.31 14.20
N LEU A 318 10.61 -19.37 13.04
CA LEU A 318 11.30 -18.24 12.42
C LEU A 318 10.33 -17.07 12.18
N ALA A 319 9.14 -17.36 11.66
CA ALA A 319 8.11 -16.35 11.43
C ALA A 319 7.72 -15.64 12.73
N ARG A 320 7.51 -16.39 13.83
CA ARG A 320 7.17 -15.83 15.14
C ARG A 320 8.32 -15.03 15.75
N GLU A 321 9.56 -15.51 15.63
CA GLU A 321 10.75 -14.79 16.08
C GLU A 321 10.93 -13.47 15.32
N SER A 322 10.76 -13.49 13.99
CA SER A 322 10.76 -12.29 13.15
C SER A 322 9.69 -11.29 13.61
N ARG A 323 8.48 -11.74 13.90
CA ARG A 323 7.39 -10.89 14.42
C ARG A 323 7.71 -10.28 15.77
N VAL A 324 8.31 -11.04 16.68
CA VAL A 324 8.75 -10.55 17.98
C VAL A 324 9.85 -9.49 17.84
N GLU A 325 10.81 -9.68 16.92
CA GLU A 325 11.84 -8.68 16.62
C GLU A 325 11.21 -7.34 16.19
N ILE A 326 10.23 -7.39 15.28
CA ILE A 326 9.50 -6.19 14.82
C ILE A 326 8.83 -5.47 15.99
N TRP A 327 8.07 -6.19 16.81
CA TRP A 327 7.33 -5.57 17.91
C TRP A 327 8.19 -5.09 19.06
N ARG A 328 9.33 -5.74 19.32
CA ARG A 328 10.31 -5.21 20.26
C ARG A 328 10.92 -3.92 19.73
N PHE A 329 11.30 -3.86 18.45
CA PHE A 329 11.84 -2.65 17.83
C PHE A 329 10.85 -1.48 17.90
N ILE A 330 9.60 -1.70 17.48
CA ILE A 330 8.54 -0.69 17.57
C ILE A 330 8.26 -0.30 19.03
N GLY A 331 8.14 -1.29 19.92
CA GLY A 331 7.79 -1.11 21.32
C GLY A 331 8.82 -0.31 22.13
N GLN A 332 10.12 -0.39 21.79
CA GLN A 332 11.16 0.41 22.41
C GLN A 332 10.91 1.92 22.29
N ARG A 333 10.30 2.36 21.17
CA ARG A 333 10.03 3.79 20.90
C ARG A 333 8.62 4.19 21.33
N LEU A 334 7.64 3.36 21.01
CA LEU A 334 6.24 3.70 21.23
C LEU A 334 5.74 3.38 22.65
N ARG A 335 6.44 2.52 23.39
CA ARG A 335 6.16 2.20 24.80
C ARG A 335 4.67 1.86 25.01
N PRO A 336 4.17 0.78 24.40
CA PRO A 336 2.78 0.35 24.55
C PRO A 336 2.50 -0.09 25.99
N GLU A 337 1.23 -0.16 26.38
CA GLU A 337 0.83 -0.56 27.74
C GLU A 337 1.28 -1.99 28.08
N ARG A 338 1.27 -2.88 27.08
CA ARG A 338 1.55 -4.31 27.23
C ARG A 338 2.58 -4.76 26.19
N PRO A 339 3.86 -4.38 26.32
CA PRO A 339 4.87 -4.70 25.31
C PRO A 339 5.08 -6.22 25.17
N VAL A 340 5.47 -6.67 23.97
CA VAL A 340 5.86 -8.07 23.72
C VAL A 340 6.97 -8.48 24.67
N ARG A 341 6.79 -9.64 25.33
CA ARG A 341 7.74 -10.22 26.28
C ARG A 341 8.89 -10.93 25.58
#